data_AF-M3FNP3-F1
#
_entry.id   AF-M3FNP3-F1
#
_cell.length_a   1.000
_cell.length_b   1.000
_cell.length_c   1.000
_cell.angle_alpha   90.00
_cell.angle_beta   90.00
_cell.angle_gamma   90.00
#
_symmetry.space_group_name_H-M   'P 1'
#
loop_
_entity.id
_entity.type
_entity.pdbx_description
1 polymer ?
#
loop_
_entity_poly.entity_id
_entity_poly.type
_entity_poly.pdbx_seq_one_letter_code
_entity_poly.pdbx_strand_id
1 'polypeptide(L)' 'MCVRCENVTESPVLVHEHHGATGPGFNVYACAECAVHYPPLAGAFGDATDGP' A
#
# COMPACT_ATOMS: atom_id res chain seq x y z
N MET A 1 4.19 -9.54 -8.48
CA MET A 1 2.83 -10.09 -8.30
C MET A 1 1.93 -8.94 -7.88
N CYS A 2 0.92 -8.61 -8.67
CA CYS A 2 -0.06 -7.57 -8.34
C CYS A 2 -1.14 -8.14 -7.42
N VAL A 3 -1.39 -7.51 -6.27
CA VAL A 3 -2.43 -7.95 -5.32
C VAL A 3 -3.86 -7.90 -5.91
N ARG A 4 -4.08 -7.10 -6.96
CA ARG A 4 -5.41 -6.90 -7.55
C ARG A 4 -5.70 -7.85 -8.72
N CYS A 5 -4.80 -7.92 -9.69
CA CYS A 5 -5.00 -8.69 -10.91
C CYS A 5 -4.16 -9.97 -10.99
N GLU A 6 -3.36 -10.25 -9.95
CA GLU A 6 -2.56 -11.47 -9.80
C GLU A 6 -1.52 -11.72 -10.91
N ASN A 7 -1.29 -10.73 -11.79
CA ASN A 7 -0.23 -10.81 -12.78
C ASN A 7 1.14 -10.45 -12.16
N VAL A 8 2.18 -11.14 -12.63
CA VAL A 8 3.56 -10.72 -12.40
C VAL A 8 3.83 -9.47 -13.23
N THR A 9 4.49 -8.48 -12.63
CA THR A 9 4.80 -7.19 -13.25
C THR A 9 6.24 -6.83 -12.91
N GLU A 10 6.93 -6.22 -13.87
CA GLU A 10 8.28 -5.70 -13.70
C GLU A 10 8.30 -4.31 -13.05
N SER A 11 7.14 -3.66 -12.93
CA SER A 11 6.95 -2.34 -12.34
C SER A 11 5.96 -2.37 -11.15
N PRO A 12 6.31 -3.04 -10.04
CA PRO A 12 5.47 -3.06 -8.84
C PRO A 12 5.44 -1.68 -8.15
N VAL A 13 4.24 -1.22 -7.80
CA VAL A 13 3.97 0.00 -7.04
C VAL A 13 3.49 -0.38 -5.63
N LEU A 14 4.08 0.21 -4.60
CA LEU A 14 3.66 0.02 -3.20
C LEU A 14 2.32 0.72 -2.98
N VAL A 15 1.31 -0.01 -2.52
CA VAL A 15 -0.05 0.52 -2.32
C VAL A 15 -0.51 0.45 -0.86
N HIS A 16 0.08 -0.42 -0.05
CA HIS A 16 -0.21 -0.49 1.37
C HIS A 16 0.96 -1.12 2.13
N GLU A 17 1.23 -0.61 3.33
CA GLU A 17 2.18 -1.19 4.28
C GLU A 17 1.37 -1.75 5.44
N HIS A 18 1.38 -3.07 5.59
CA HIS A 18 0.78 -3.72 6.75
C HIS A 18 1.78 -3.68 7.90
N HIS A 19 1.53 -2.88 8.92
CA HIS A 19 2.29 -2.97 10.17
C HIS A 19 1.67 -4.06 11.06
N GLY A 20 2.42 -5.15 11.26
CA GLY A 20 1.97 -6.25 12.11
C GLY A 20 1.91 -5.80 13.56
N ALA A 21 0.76 -6.00 14.21
CA ALA A 21 0.60 -5.68 15.63
C ALA A 21 1.44 -6.58 16.55
N THR A 22 1.72 -7.81 16.12
CA THR A 22 2.41 -8.86 16.90
C THR A 22 3.43 -9.65 16.08
N GLY A 23 3.74 -9.21 14.86
CA GLY A 23 4.68 -9.87 13.94
C GLY A 23 5.29 -8.86 12.96
N PRO A 24 6.22 -9.29 12.09
CA PRO A 24 6.83 -8.41 11.11
C PRO A 24 5.75 -7.88 10.16
N GLY A 25 5.79 -6.57 9.91
CA GLY A 25 4.97 -5.97 8.86
C GLY A 25 5.34 -6.48 7.47
N PHE A 26 4.45 -6.27 6.50
CA PHE A 26 4.70 -6.63 5.11
C PHE A 26 4.14 -5.59 4.15
N ASN A 27 4.75 -5.51 2.97
CA ASN A 27 4.40 -4.55 1.94
C ASN A 27 3.47 -5.19 0.90
N VAL A 28 2.44 -4.46 0.51
CA VAL A 28 1.46 -4.87 -0.50
C VAL A 28 1.68 -4.05 -1.77
N TYR A 29 1.86 -4.75 -2.90
CA TYR A 29 2.17 -4.14 -4.18
C TYR A 29 1.08 -4.40 -5.23
N ALA A 30 0.91 -3.46 -6.16
CA ALA A 30 0.08 -3.57 -7.36
C ALA A 30 0.89 -3.25 -8.63
N CYS A 31 0.44 -3.66 -9.81
CA CYS A 31 0.99 -3.14 -11.06
C CYS A 31 0.59 -1.68 -11.28
N ALA A 32 1.33 -0.94 -12.11
CA ALA A 32 1.07 0.47 -12.39
C ALA A 32 -0.39 0.76 -12.82
N GLU A 33 -0.98 -0.10 -13.63
CA GLU A 33 -2.38 0.02 -14.08
C GLU A 33 -3.37 -0.13 -12.93
N CYS A 34 -3.10 -1.03 -11.98
CA CYS A 34 -3.99 -1.28 -10.84
C CYS A 34 -3.77 -0.30 -9.69
N ALA A 35 -2.57 0.30 -9.58
CA ALA A 35 -2.18 1.17 -8.48
C ALA A 35 -3.06 2.42 -8.37
N VAL A 36 -3.57 2.94 -9.50
CA VAL A 36 -4.44 4.13 -9.55
C VAL A 36 -5.75 4.00 -8.77
N HIS A 37 -6.12 2.78 -8.40
CA HIS A 37 -7.33 2.50 -7.64
C HIS A 37 -7.10 2.38 -6.13
N TYR A 38 -5.86 2.45 -5.67
CA TYR A 38 -5.55 2.49 -4.26
C TYR A 38 -5.41 3.95 -3.82
N PRO A 39 -5.79 4.28 -2.58
CA PRO A 39 -5.47 5.59 -2.05
C PRO A 39 -3.93 5.76 -2.12
N PRO A 40 -3.45 6.98 -2.43
CA PRO A 40 -2.02 7.24 -2.34
C PRO A 40 -1.56 6.86 -0.94
N LEU A 41 -0.47 6.09 -0.87
CA LEU A 41 0.18 5.77 0.40
C LEU A 41 0.49 7.12 1.05
N ALA A 42 -0.20 7.43 2.14
CA ALA A 42 -0.07 8.71 2.82
C ALA A 42 1.34 8.80 3.44
N GLY A 43 2.30 9.20 2.63
CA GLY A 43 3.68 9.37 3.01
C GLY A 43 3.94 10.84 3.35
N ALA A 44 4.42 11.07 4.57
CA ALA A 44 5.12 12.27 5.02
C ALA A 44 4.25 13.44 5.55
N PHE A 45 4.03 13.37 6.88
CA PHE A 45 3.74 14.43 7.86
C PHE A 45 2.27 14.81 8.13
N GLY A 46 1.75 14.22 9.22
CA GLY A 46 0.81 14.77 10.21
C GLY A 46 -0.26 15.76 9.74
N ASP A 47 -1.52 15.30 9.69
CA ASP A 47 -2.62 15.83 10.50
C ASP A 47 -3.84 14.93 10.29
N ALA A 48 -4.08 14.03 11.23
CA ALA A 48 -5.43 13.59 11.53
C ALA A 48 -5.56 13.75 13.04
N THR A 49 -5.66 15.00 13.45
CA THR A 49 -6.38 15.33 14.68
C THR A 49 -7.81 14.82 14.52
N ASP A 50 -8.08 13.65 15.09
CA ASP A 50 -9.43 13.26 15.51
C ASP A 50 -9.32 12.74 16.94
N GLY A 51 -9.43 13.66 17.89
CA GLY A 51 -9.87 13.36 19.25
C GLY A 51 -11.34 13.77 19.40
N PRO A 52 -11.91 13.83 20.61
CA PRO A 52 -11.53 13.18 21.87
C PRO A 52 -12.05 11.74 22.04
#